data_AF-A0AAV7R0R5-F1
#
_entry.id   AF-A0AAV7R0R5-F1
#
_cell.length_a   1.000
_cell.length_b   1.000
_cell.length_c   1.000
_cell.angle_alpha   90.00
_cell.angle_beta   90.00
_cell.angle_gamma   90.00
#
_symmetry.space_group_name_H-M   'P 1'
#
loop_
_entity.id
_entity.type
_entity.pdbx_description
1 polymer ?
#
loop_
_entity_poly.entity_id
_entity_poly.type
_entity_poly.pdbx_seq_one_letter_code
_entity_poly.pdbx_strand_id
1 'polypeptide(L)'
;MLHVDCITEEVLHVDCVTEEVLHVDFVTEEVLHVDCVTEELLHVNCVTKEVLHVDCVTEEALHVDCVTEEALHVDWVTEELLYVDWVTEGVLHVDCVTEGVLHVDWVAEELLHVDWVAEELLHVDCVTEEELHVDCVTEEALHVDWVTEELLYVDWVTEGVLHVDCVTEGVLHADWVAEELLHVDCVRGTTSRGLCN
;
A
#
# COMPACT_ATOMS: atom_id res chain seq x y z
N MET A 1 -3.83 10.89 -23.76
CA MET A 1 -2.44 10.60 -23.29
C MET A 1 -1.60 11.87 -23.11
N LEU A 2 -1.26 12.20 -21.86
CA LEU A 2 -0.33 13.25 -21.45
C LEU A 2 0.91 12.63 -20.78
N HIS A 3 2.04 13.29 -20.91
CA HIS A 3 3.31 12.84 -20.33
C HIS A 3 4.01 14.02 -19.66
N VAL A 4 4.47 13.82 -18.44
CA VAL A 4 5.21 14.81 -17.66
C VAL A 4 6.51 14.18 -17.18
N ASP A 5 7.63 14.74 -17.64
CA ASP A 5 8.97 14.28 -17.28
C ASP A 5 9.76 15.41 -16.63
N CYS A 6 10.38 15.15 -15.48
CA CYS A 6 11.29 16.12 -14.89
C CYS A 6 12.44 15.50 -14.10
N ILE A 7 13.54 16.25 -14.03
CA ILE A 7 14.67 15.97 -13.16
C ILE A 7 15.02 17.27 -12.43
N THR A 8 14.93 17.27 -11.11
CA THR A 8 15.21 18.45 -10.26
C THR A 8 16.02 18.08 -9.02
N GLU A 9 16.80 19.02 -8.51
CA GLU A 9 17.49 18.86 -7.21
C GLU A 9 16.61 19.35 -6.04
N GLU A 10 15.53 20.07 -6.33
CA GLU A 10 14.72 20.80 -5.36
C GLU A 10 13.27 20.30 -5.39
N VAL A 11 12.45 20.90 -4.52
CA VAL A 11 11.00 20.65 -4.42
C VAL A 11 10.29 20.84 -5.76
N LEU A 12 9.49 19.85 -6.14
CA LEU A 12 8.65 19.87 -7.32
C LEU A 12 7.21 19.52 -6.97
N HIS A 13 6.27 20.31 -7.51
CA HIS A 13 4.85 20.03 -7.46
C HIS A 13 4.34 19.76 -8.87
N VAL A 14 3.60 18.67 -9.02
CA VAL A 14 3.01 18.23 -10.27
C VAL A 14 1.50 18.11 -10.06
N ASP A 15 0.77 19.11 -10.52
CA ASP A 15 -0.70 19.11 -10.47
C ASP A 15 -1.25 18.78 -11.87
N CYS A 16 -2.09 17.75 -11.97
CA CYS A 16 -2.70 17.36 -13.24
C CYS A 16 -4.17 16.99 -13.13
N VAL A 17 -4.96 17.38 -14.15
CA VAL A 17 -6.36 16.96 -14.30
C VAL A 17 -6.60 16.59 -15.76
N THR A 18 -6.93 15.33 -16.03
CA THR A 18 -7.05 14.80 -17.40
C THR A 18 -8.21 13.80 -17.51
N GLU A 19 -8.93 13.80 -18.63
CA GLU A 19 -9.95 12.76 -18.92
C GLU A 19 -9.30 11.46 -19.45
N GLU A 20 -8.00 11.47 -19.70
CA GLU A 20 -7.29 10.40 -20.41
C GLU A 20 -6.02 9.99 -19.67
N VAL A 21 -5.38 8.93 -20.16
CA VAL A 21 -4.09 8.42 -19.67
C VAL A 21 -3.07 9.53 -19.37
N LEU A 22 -2.52 9.51 -18.17
CA LEU A 22 -1.44 10.37 -17.71
C LEU A 22 -0.22 9.54 -17.28
N HIS A 23 0.96 9.91 -17.79
CA HIS A 23 2.25 9.40 -17.35
C HIS A 23 3.05 10.50 -16.67
N VAL A 24 3.59 10.20 -15.50
CA VAL A 24 4.33 11.10 -14.61
C VAL A 24 5.63 10.39 -14.27
N ASP A 25 6.74 10.78 -14.91
CA ASP A 25 8.07 10.20 -14.70
C ASP A 25 9.05 11.23 -14.10
N PHE A 26 9.52 10.99 -12.88
CA PHE A 26 10.31 11.98 -12.14
C PHE A 26 11.53 11.42 -11.44
N VAL A 27 12.58 12.24 -11.38
CA VAL A 27 13.74 12.02 -10.52
C VAL A 27 14.03 13.30 -9.74
N THR A 28 13.94 13.23 -8.41
CA THR A 28 14.17 14.39 -7.53
C THR A 28 15.10 14.06 -6.36
N GLU A 29 15.95 15.00 -5.95
CA GLU A 29 16.77 14.80 -4.74
C GLU A 29 15.99 15.06 -3.45
N GLU A 30 15.16 16.11 -3.36
CA GLU A 30 14.47 16.43 -2.10
C GLU A 30 13.02 15.93 -2.06
N VAL A 31 12.06 16.77 -2.48
CA VAL A 31 10.63 16.51 -2.28
C VAL A 31 9.90 16.55 -3.61
N LEU A 32 9.07 15.54 -3.84
CA LEU A 32 8.13 15.51 -4.94
C LEU A 32 6.70 15.37 -4.41
N HIS A 33 5.83 16.26 -4.87
CA HIS A 33 4.39 16.17 -4.70
C HIS A 33 3.74 15.94 -6.06
N VAL A 34 2.95 14.87 -6.16
CA VAL A 34 2.16 14.52 -7.34
C VAL A 34 0.69 14.52 -6.95
N ASP A 35 -0.05 15.51 -7.43
CA ASP A 35 -1.48 15.67 -7.19
C ASP A 35 -2.23 15.49 -8.52
N CYS A 36 -2.88 14.35 -8.72
CA CYS A 36 -3.47 13.99 -10.00
C CYS A 36 -4.93 13.55 -9.90
N VAL A 37 -5.75 13.99 -10.86
CA VAL A 37 -7.12 13.50 -11.07
C VAL A 37 -7.26 13.03 -12.51
N THR A 38 -7.59 11.75 -12.71
CA THR A 38 -7.76 11.17 -14.04
C THR A 38 -9.00 10.31 -14.15
N GLU A 39 -9.72 10.32 -15.28
CA GLU A 39 -10.83 9.37 -15.49
C GLU A 39 -10.29 7.96 -15.80
N GLU A 40 -9.42 7.82 -16.80
CA GLU A 40 -8.92 6.51 -17.24
C GLU A 40 -7.74 5.99 -16.39
N LEU A 41 -6.49 6.29 -16.80
CA LEU A 41 -5.30 5.66 -16.25
C LEU A 41 -4.27 6.68 -15.78
N LEU A 42 -3.72 6.43 -14.60
CA LEU A 42 -2.56 7.15 -14.08
C LEU A 42 -1.40 6.20 -13.86
N HIS A 43 -0.26 6.51 -14.49
CA HIS A 43 1.02 5.88 -14.25
C HIS A 43 1.98 6.90 -13.62
N VAL A 44 2.39 6.63 -12.39
CA VAL A 44 3.38 7.44 -11.65
C VAL A 44 4.63 6.60 -11.46
N ASN A 45 5.73 7.00 -12.09
CA ASN A 45 7.04 6.40 -11.89
C ASN A 45 8.00 7.44 -11.27
N CYS A 46 8.39 7.26 -10.02
CA CYS A 46 9.20 8.26 -9.31
C CYS A 46 10.42 7.65 -8.63
N VAL A 47 11.55 8.36 -8.72
CA VAL A 47 12.74 8.09 -7.90
C VAL A 47 13.03 9.33 -7.08
N THR A 48 12.92 9.20 -5.76
CA THR A 48 13.20 10.30 -4.83
C THR A 48 14.19 9.88 -3.76
N LYS A 49 14.94 10.82 -3.21
CA LYS A 49 15.83 10.51 -2.08
C LYS A 49 15.10 10.68 -0.76
N GLU A 50 14.53 11.87 -0.51
CA GLU A 50 13.95 12.18 0.80
C GLU A 50 12.45 11.82 0.83
N VAL A 51 11.59 12.61 0.19
CA VAL A 51 10.13 12.48 0.38
C VAL A 51 9.37 12.49 -0.93
N LEU A 52 8.47 11.52 -1.06
CA LEU A 52 7.45 11.48 -2.10
C LEU A 52 6.04 11.49 -1.49
N HIS A 53 5.23 12.43 -1.96
CA HIS A 53 3.79 12.48 -1.73
C HIS A 53 3.07 12.27 -3.06
N VAL A 54 2.17 11.29 -3.09
CA VAL A 54 1.32 11.03 -4.26
C VAL A 54 -0.13 11.01 -3.79
N ASP A 55 -0.88 12.02 -4.21
CA ASP A 55 -2.31 12.18 -3.91
C ASP A 55 -3.10 12.05 -5.21
N CYS A 56 -3.83 10.94 -5.38
CA CYS A 56 -4.42 10.58 -6.67
C CYS A 56 -5.90 10.18 -6.58
N VAL A 57 -6.69 10.62 -7.56
CA VAL A 57 -8.07 10.14 -7.76
C VAL A 57 -8.21 9.62 -9.18
N THR A 58 -8.61 8.34 -9.31
CA THR A 58 -8.82 7.69 -10.60
C THR A 58 -10.15 6.96 -10.66
N GLU A 59 -10.84 6.90 -11.81
CA GLU A 59 -12.01 6.01 -11.93
C GLU A 59 -11.55 4.58 -12.27
N GLU A 60 -10.78 4.39 -13.34
CA GLU A 60 -10.42 3.02 -13.78
C GLU A 60 -9.20 2.46 -13.05
N ALA A 61 -7.99 2.97 -13.31
CA ALA A 61 -6.80 2.41 -12.67
C ALA A 61 -5.66 3.36 -12.37
N LEU A 62 -4.97 3.03 -11.28
CA LEU A 62 -3.74 3.66 -10.85
C LEU A 62 -2.63 2.61 -10.78
N HIS A 63 -1.49 2.97 -11.34
CA HIS A 63 -0.24 2.23 -11.27
C HIS A 63 0.82 3.16 -10.71
N VAL A 64 1.34 2.83 -9.53
CA VAL A 64 2.44 3.58 -8.94
C VAL A 64 3.64 2.66 -8.79
N ASP A 65 4.78 3.10 -9.34
CA ASP A 65 6.10 2.48 -9.21
C ASP A 65 7.06 3.51 -8.63
N CYS A 66 7.44 3.40 -7.35
CA CYS A 66 8.37 4.36 -6.75
C CYS A 66 9.50 3.75 -5.93
N VAL A 67 10.65 4.41 -6.00
CA VAL A 67 11.82 4.12 -5.18
C VAL A 67 12.15 5.36 -4.34
N THR A 68 12.15 5.20 -3.02
CA THR A 68 12.42 6.31 -2.07
C THR A 68 13.37 5.87 -0.96
N GLU A 69 14.32 6.71 -0.54
CA GLU A 69 15.24 6.37 0.56
C GLU A 69 14.52 6.55 1.92
N GLU A 70 13.91 7.71 2.20
CA GLU A 70 13.37 8.00 3.54
C GLU A 70 11.86 7.76 3.72
N ALA A 71 11.01 8.51 3.01
CA ALA A 71 9.57 8.50 3.27
C ALA A 71 8.70 8.55 2.02
N LEU A 72 7.70 7.66 1.98
CA LEU A 72 6.66 7.66 0.99
C LEU A 72 5.28 7.76 1.66
N HIS A 73 4.51 8.74 1.20
CA HIS A 73 3.11 8.92 1.55
C HIS A 73 2.27 8.82 0.30
N VAL A 74 1.27 7.97 0.36
CA VAL A 74 0.37 7.73 -0.77
C VAL A 74 -1.06 7.76 -0.27
N ASP A 75 -1.83 8.69 -0.81
CA ASP A 75 -3.28 8.79 -0.63
C ASP A 75 -3.94 8.60 -1.99
N TRP A 76 -4.87 7.65 -2.08
CA TRP A 76 -5.62 7.47 -3.31
C TRP A 76 -7.05 7.04 -3.10
N VAL A 77 -7.85 7.36 -4.11
CA VAL A 77 -9.20 6.85 -4.30
C VAL A 77 -9.30 6.28 -5.71
N THR A 78 -9.68 5.01 -5.84
CA THR A 78 -9.96 4.39 -7.14
C THR A 78 -11.23 3.54 -7.12
N GLU A 79 -11.99 3.49 -8.22
CA GLU A 79 -13.19 2.65 -8.29
C GLU A 79 -12.83 1.20 -8.61
N GLU A 80 -11.91 0.93 -9.56
CA GLU A 80 -11.66 -0.46 -9.99
C GLU A 80 -10.34 -1.04 -9.49
N LEU A 81 -9.21 -0.54 -9.97
CA LEU A 81 -7.93 -1.24 -9.84
C LEU A 81 -6.83 -0.33 -9.35
N LEU A 82 -6.08 -0.86 -8.39
CA LEU A 82 -4.83 -0.27 -7.98
C LEU A 82 -3.75 -1.34 -7.91
N TYR A 83 -2.66 -1.04 -8.60
CA TYR A 83 -1.42 -1.79 -8.48
C TYR A 83 -0.31 -0.86 -8.02
N VAL A 84 0.41 -1.34 -7.02
CA VAL A 84 1.41 -0.53 -6.37
C VAL A 84 2.64 -1.35 -6.10
N ASP A 85 3.76 -0.89 -6.67
CA ASP A 85 5.08 -1.53 -6.59
C ASP A 85 6.12 -0.50 -6.16
N TRP A 86 7.04 -0.92 -5.31
CA TRP A 86 7.82 0.01 -4.54
C TRP A 86 9.08 -0.58 -3.88
N VAL A 87 10.03 0.30 -3.52
CA VAL A 87 11.20 -0.06 -2.68
C VAL A 87 11.57 1.12 -1.75
N THR A 88 11.60 0.90 -0.42
CA THR A 88 11.86 1.97 0.59
C THR A 88 12.77 1.55 1.77
N GLU A 89 13.68 2.44 2.20
CA GLU A 89 14.70 2.27 3.28
C GLU A 89 14.32 3.07 4.56
N GLY A 90 13.03 3.08 4.91
CA GLY A 90 12.51 3.88 6.04
C GLY A 90 11.02 3.67 6.32
N VAL A 91 10.19 4.67 5.97
CA VAL A 91 8.76 4.69 6.33
C VAL A 91 7.86 4.75 5.10
N LEU A 92 6.81 3.95 5.17
CA LEU A 92 5.72 3.98 4.23
C LEU A 92 4.38 4.19 4.94
N HIS A 93 3.62 5.16 4.45
CA HIS A 93 2.21 5.34 4.79
C HIS A 93 1.33 5.23 3.54
N VAL A 94 0.36 4.35 3.61
CA VAL A 94 -0.60 4.08 2.54
C VAL A 94 -2.00 4.28 3.10
N ASP A 95 -2.70 5.28 2.57
CA ASP A 95 -4.11 5.57 2.85
C ASP A 95 -4.93 5.38 1.59
N CYS A 96 -5.99 4.59 1.70
CA CYS A 96 -6.53 3.98 0.51
C CYS A 96 -7.99 3.57 0.61
N VAL A 97 -8.77 4.02 -0.38
CA VAL A 97 -10.19 3.70 -0.51
C VAL A 97 -10.46 3.17 -1.90
N THR A 98 -10.98 1.94 -2.01
CA THR A 98 -11.40 1.41 -3.31
C THR A 98 -12.69 0.61 -3.27
N GLU A 99 -13.41 0.61 -4.40
CA GLU A 99 -14.57 -0.27 -4.61
C GLU A 99 -14.16 -1.59 -5.31
N GLY A 100 -12.86 -1.89 -5.40
CA GLY A 100 -12.34 -3.02 -6.19
C GLY A 100 -11.09 -3.68 -5.60
N VAL A 101 -10.06 -3.89 -6.42
CA VAL A 101 -8.87 -4.68 -6.02
C VAL A 101 -7.67 -3.78 -5.78
N LEU A 102 -7.01 -3.97 -4.64
CA LEU A 102 -5.67 -3.49 -4.39
C LEU A 102 -4.68 -4.64 -4.41
N HIS A 103 -3.66 -4.48 -5.23
CA HIS A 103 -2.45 -5.26 -5.19
C HIS A 103 -1.29 -4.37 -4.76
N VAL A 104 -0.73 -4.66 -3.60
CA VAL A 104 0.52 -4.06 -3.12
C VAL A 104 1.62 -5.11 -3.24
N ASP A 105 2.67 -4.79 -4.00
CA ASP A 105 3.95 -5.50 -4.02
C ASP A 105 4.98 -4.66 -3.24
N TRP A 106 5.76 -5.23 -2.32
CA TRP A 106 6.77 -4.44 -1.59
C TRP A 106 7.90 -5.22 -0.92
N VAL A 107 9.09 -4.60 -0.85
CA VAL A 107 10.16 -4.91 0.12
C VAL A 107 10.71 -3.62 0.79
N ALA A 108 10.59 -3.52 2.13
CA ALA A 108 10.89 -2.32 2.94
C ALA A 108 11.70 -2.65 4.22
N GLU A 109 12.54 -1.74 4.77
CA GLU A 109 13.52 -2.09 5.84
C GLU A 109 13.25 -1.53 7.28
N GLU A 110 12.16 -0.79 7.56
CA GLU A 110 11.74 -0.45 8.95
C GLU A 110 10.21 -0.56 9.18
N LEU A 111 9.40 0.33 8.57
CA LEU A 111 7.99 0.51 8.94
C LEU A 111 7.01 0.61 7.76
N LEU A 112 5.92 -0.15 7.85
CA LEU A 112 4.74 -0.02 6.97
C LEU A 112 3.46 0.19 7.77
N HIS A 113 2.74 1.27 7.44
CA HIS A 113 1.38 1.52 7.89
C HIS A 113 0.42 1.56 6.69
N VAL A 114 -0.55 0.64 6.67
CA VAL A 114 -1.63 0.59 5.68
C VAL A 114 -2.95 0.87 6.40
N ASP A 115 -3.66 1.93 6.00
CA ASP A 115 -5.08 2.14 6.36
C ASP A 115 -5.92 1.97 5.10
N TRP A 116 -6.65 0.85 5.04
CA TRP A 116 -7.37 0.42 3.86
C TRP A 116 -8.86 0.23 4.12
N VAL A 117 -9.66 0.77 3.21
CA VAL A 117 -11.09 0.48 3.10
C VAL A 117 -11.38 -0.03 1.70
N ALA A 118 -11.86 -1.26 1.57
CA ALA A 118 -12.45 -1.69 0.31
C ALA A 118 -13.57 -2.70 0.40
N GLU A 119 -14.28 -2.79 -0.72
CA GLU A 119 -15.39 -3.73 -0.90
C GLU A 119 -14.85 -5.12 -1.26
N GLU A 120 -13.96 -5.27 -2.25
CA GLU A 120 -13.59 -6.59 -2.77
C GLU A 120 -12.32 -7.21 -2.14
N LEU A 121 -11.12 -6.88 -2.65
CA LEU A 121 -9.93 -7.69 -2.37
C LEU A 121 -8.68 -6.86 -2.11
N LEU A 122 -8.00 -7.19 -1.01
CA LEU A 122 -6.65 -6.73 -0.71
C LEU A 122 -5.66 -7.88 -0.85
N HIS A 123 -4.70 -7.73 -1.77
CA HIS A 123 -3.53 -8.60 -1.87
C HIS A 123 -2.28 -7.81 -1.51
N VAL A 124 -1.54 -8.30 -0.50
CA VAL A 124 -0.28 -7.73 -0.08
C VAL A 124 0.81 -8.80 -0.21
N ASP A 125 1.71 -8.61 -1.18
CA ASP A 125 3.00 -9.29 -1.22
C ASP A 125 3.97 -8.52 -0.31
N CYS A 126 4.75 -9.18 0.54
CA CYS A 126 5.70 -8.46 1.41
C CYS A 126 6.99 -9.24 1.67
N VAL A 127 8.13 -8.56 1.87
CA VAL A 127 9.22 -9.03 2.74
C VAL A 127 9.91 -7.81 3.40
N THR A 128 9.92 -7.74 4.73
CA THR A 128 10.15 -6.55 5.59
C THR A 128 11.21 -6.79 6.69
N GLU A 129 11.69 -5.78 7.45
CA GLU A 129 12.71 -5.98 8.53
C GLU A 129 12.38 -5.54 10.01
N GLU A 130 11.30 -4.80 10.36
CA GLU A 130 10.89 -4.57 11.79
C GLU A 130 9.37 -4.65 12.10
N GLU A 131 8.49 -3.84 11.48
CA GLU A 131 7.08 -3.67 11.91
C GLU A 131 6.07 -3.43 10.75
N LEU A 132 4.97 -4.20 10.74
CA LEU A 132 3.79 -4.02 9.87
C LEU A 132 2.52 -3.73 10.69
N HIS A 133 1.88 -2.60 10.38
CA HIS A 133 0.55 -2.24 10.87
C HIS A 133 -0.43 -2.17 9.71
N VAL A 134 -1.47 -2.98 9.77
CA VAL A 134 -2.54 -2.97 8.78
C VAL A 134 -3.87 -2.74 9.49
N ASP A 135 -4.46 -1.59 9.24
CA ASP A 135 -5.84 -1.30 9.59
C ASP A 135 -6.68 -1.55 8.34
N CYS A 136 -7.62 -2.49 8.42
CA CYS A 136 -8.43 -2.83 7.26
C CYS A 136 -9.91 -3.02 7.56
N VAL A 137 -10.72 -2.54 6.62
CA VAL A 137 -12.15 -2.82 6.51
C VAL A 137 -12.36 -3.42 5.14
N THR A 138 -12.59 -4.73 5.07
CA THR A 138 -12.91 -5.44 3.82
C THR A 138 -14.28 -6.12 3.90
N GLU A 139 -14.99 -6.20 2.78
CA GLU A 139 -16.19 -7.04 2.69
C GLU A 139 -15.87 -8.48 2.25
N GLU A 140 -14.88 -8.74 1.37
CA GLU A 140 -14.64 -10.12 0.88
C GLU A 140 -13.32 -10.79 1.31
N ALA A 141 -12.13 -10.26 0.97
CA ALA A 141 -10.89 -11.01 1.17
C ALA A 141 -9.64 -10.17 1.42
N LEU A 142 -8.77 -10.70 2.30
CA LEU A 142 -7.41 -10.20 2.52
C LEU A 142 -6.41 -11.35 2.42
N HIS A 143 -5.41 -11.18 1.56
CA HIS A 143 -4.32 -12.12 1.34
C HIS A 143 -2.99 -11.44 1.65
N VAL A 144 -2.21 -12.05 2.55
CA VAL A 144 -0.84 -11.62 2.87
C VAL A 144 0.10 -12.78 2.61
N ASP A 145 1.01 -12.61 1.66
CA ASP A 145 1.90 -13.69 1.22
C ASP A 145 2.99 -13.98 2.28
N TRP A 146 3.76 -12.97 2.68
CA TRP A 146 4.96 -13.22 3.47
C TRP A 146 5.28 -12.06 4.41
N VAL A 147 5.62 -12.38 5.67
CA VAL A 147 6.06 -11.42 6.68
C VAL A 147 7.33 -11.94 7.39
N THR A 148 8.37 -11.11 7.44
CA THR A 148 9.66 -11.39 8.12
C THR A 148 9.95 -10.33 9.18
N GLU A 149 9.17 -10.30 10.27
CA GLU A 149 9.18 -9.18 11.22
C GLU A 149 9.20 -9.63 12.67
N GLU A 150 9.62 -8.73 13.58
CA GLU A 150 9.37 -8.89 15.01
C GLU A 150 7.87 -8.79 15.35
N LEU A 151 7.09 -7.94 14.66
CA LEU A 151 5.72 -7.58 15.03
C LEU A 151 4.80 -7.33 13.83
N LEU A 152 3.74 -8.15 13.72
CA LEU A 152 2.59 -7.91 12.84
C LEU A 152 1.37 -7.51 13.67
N TYR A 153 0.85 -6.32 13.44
CA TYR A 153 -0.41 -5.85 14.02
C TYR A 153 -1.48 -5.67 12.94
N VAL A 154 -2.66 -6.21 13.20
CA VAL A 154 -3.81 -6.06 12.31
C VAL A 154 -5.08 -5.68 13.09
N ASP A 155 -5.66 -4.52 12.80
CA ASP A 155 -7.00 -4.09 13.26
C ASP A 155 -8.04 -4.35 12.16
N TRP A 156 -9.26 -4.77 12.50
CA TRP A 156 -10.17 -5.41 11.51
C TRP A 156 -11.65 -5.17 11.77
N VAL A 157 -12.47 -4.88 10.75
CA VAL A 157 -13.92 -5.20 10.78
C VAL A 157 -14.62 -5.34 9.39
N THR A 158 -14.85 -6.57 8.84
CA THR A 158 -16.13 -7.16 8.27
C THR A 158 -15.98 -8.51 7.45
N GLU A 159 -17.09 -9.05 6.87
CA GLU A 159 -17.46 -10.45 6.43
C GLU A 159 -16.54 -11.21 5.43
N GLY A 160 -15.25 -11.36 5.71
CA GLY A 160 -14.30 -11.92 4.72
C GLY A 160 -13.42 -13.11 5.14
N VAL A 161 -12.58 -13.56 4.19
CA VAL A 161 -11.51 -14.56 4.42
C VAL A 161 -10.18 -13.86 4.66
N LEU A 162 -9.47 -14.26 5.73
CA LEU A 162 -8.08 -13.88 5.98
C LEU A 162 -7.17 -15.07 5.65
N HIS A 163 -6.25 -14.86 4.71
CA HIS A 163 -5.19 -15.79 4.38
C HIS A 163 -3.82 -15.18 4.62
N VAL A 164 -3.00 -15.84 5.44
CA VAL A 164 -1.60 -15.46 5.69
C VAL A 164 -0.69 -16.64 5.37
N ASP A 165 0.18 -16.52 4.38
CA ASP A 165 0.96 -17.66 3.88
C ASP A 165 2.16 -18.00 4.80
N CYS A 166 3.07 -17.05 5.03
CA CYS A 166 4.29 -17.29 5.81
C CYS A 166 4.63 -16.15 6.80
N VAL A 167 4.87 -16.50 8.07
CA VAL A 167 5.41 -15.59 9.10
C VAL A 167 6.68 -16.16 9.73
N THR A 168 7.78 -15.42 9.68
CA THR A 168 9.09 -15.82 10.25
C THR A 168 9.60 -14.82 11.29
N GLU A 169 9.80 -15.30 12.53
CA GLU A 169 10.35 -14.57 13.70
C GLU A 169 9.52 -13.40 14.28
N GLY A 170 8.18 -13.51 14.36
CA GLY A 170 7.33 -12.43 14.88
C GLY A 170 6.28 -12.79 15.93
N VAL A 171 5.68 -11.75 16.53
CA VAL A 171 4.39 -11.80 17.25
C VAL A 171 3.30 -11.34 16.30
N LEU A 172 2.25 -12.14 16.17
CA LEU A 172 1.03 -11.78 15.47
C LEU A 172 -0.03 -11.31 16.47
N HIS A 173 -0.53 -10.10 16.28
CA HIS A 173 -1.67 -9.53 17.01
C HIS A 173 -2.81 -9.19 16.05
N ALA A 174 -4.01 -9.68 16.34
CA ALA A 174 -5.21 -9.40 15.58
C ALA A 174 -6.36 -9.09 16.56
N ASP A 175 -7.03 -7.95 16.38
CA ASP A 175 -7.96 -7.40 17.38
C ASP A 175 -9.44 -7.83 17.20
N TRP A 176 -9.99 -7.97 15.98
CA TRP A 176 -11.42 -8.26 15.76
C TRP A 176 -11.74 -9.04 14.47
N VAL A 177 -12.80 -9.87 14.43
CA VAL A 177 -13.26 -10.59 13.21
C VAL A 177 -14.79 -10.82 13.28
N ALA A 178 -15.52 -10.52 12.20
CA ALA A 178 -16.89 -10.99 11.97
C ALA A 178 -16.95 -11.95 10.76
N GLU A 179 -17.69 -13.05 10.93
CA GLU A 179 -17.97 -14.19 10.04
C GLU A 179 -16.89 -14.62 9.00
N GLU A 180 -16.36 -15.83 9.22
CA GLU A 180 -15.54 -16.69 8.32
C GLU A 180 -13.98 -16.58 8.36
N LEU A 181 -13.34 -17.43 7.55
CA LEU A 181 -12.19 -18.29 7.86
C LEU A 181 -10.84 -17.56 8.01
N LEU A 182 -10.10 -17.91 9.08
CA LEU A 182 -8.66 -17.63 9.22
C LEU A 182 -7.85 -18.84 8.76
N HIS A 183 -6.98 -18.65 7.77
CA HIS A 183 -6.00 -19.64 7.33
C HIS A 183 -4.58 -19.08 7.46
N VAL A 184 -3.71 -19.83 8.13
CA VAL A 184 -2.28 -19.48 8.29
C VAL A 184 -1.44 -20.70 7.98
N ASP A 185 -0.59 -20.64 6.96
CA ASP A 185 0.11 -21.81 6.43
C ASP A 185 1.41 -22.15 7.17
N CYS A 186 2.31 -21.19 7.37
CA CYS A 186 3.61 -21.40 8.01
C CYS A 186 3.97 -20.33 9.06
N VAL A 187 4.13 -20.73 10.33
CA VAL A 187 4.57 -19.83 11.42
C VAL A 187 5.84 -20.34 12.10
N ARG A 188 6.88 -19.49 12.19
CA ARG A 188 8.03 -19.64 13.11
C ARG A 188 8.08 -18.45 14.08
N GLY A 189 7.25 -18.47 15.13
CA GLY A 189 7.12 -17.37 16.11
C GLY A 189 6.10 -17.72 17.21
N THR A 190 5.73 -16.76 18.05
CA THR A 190 4.66 -16.93 19.05
C THR A 190 3.37 -16.28 18.56
N THR A 191 2.33 -17.07 18.35
CA THR A 191 0.99 -16.56 18.04
C THR A 191 0.23 -16.22 19.32
N SER A 192 -0.16 -14.96 19.50
CA SER A 192 -1.13 -14.55 20.52
C SER A 192 -2.46 -14.24 19.84
N ARG A 193 -3.44 -15.13 20.02
CA ARG A 193 -4.80 -14.89 19.53
C ARG A 193 -5.53 -14.04 20.57
N GLY A 194 -5.89 -12.80 20.22
CA GLY A 194 -6.87 -12.02 20.97
C GLY A 194 -8.21 -12.77 20.96
N LEU A 195 -8.62 -13.33 22.09
CA LEU A 195 -9.95 -13.89 22.27
C LEU A 195 -10.73 -12.91 23.14
N CYS A 196 -11.51 -12.03 22.54
CA CYS A 196 -12.51 -11.23 23.23
C CYS A 196 -13.78 -11.16 22.36
N ASN A 197 -14.93 -11.36 23.01
CA ASN A 197 -16.28 -11.53 22.43
C ASN A 197 -16.70 -10.47 21.41
#